data_AF-A0A482W2M8-F1
#
_entry.id   AF-A0A482W2M8-F1
#
_cell.length_a   1.000
_cell.length_b   1.000
_cell.length_c   1.000
_cell.angle_alpha   90.00
_cell.angle_beta   90.00
_cell.angle_gamma   90.00
#
_symmetry.space_group_name_H-M   'P 1'
#
loop_
_entity.id
_entity.type
_entity.pdbx_description
1 polymer ?
#
loop_
_entity_poly.entity_id
_entity_poly.type
_entity_poly.pdbx_seq_one_letter_code
_entity_poly.pdbx_strand_id
1 'polypeptide(L)'
;MILCWGEGHGSAIHDHADAHCFMKMLQGSLEEIRFAWPETEGQELKQTKRTKLNLNDVCYMNDSLGLHRVENASNVDTAISLHLYCPPYNKCSIFNQNTGQKSTAITTFYSLYGKRN
;
A
#
# COMPACT_ATOMS: atom_id res chain seq x y z
N MET A 1 8.30 -8.03 5.45
CA MET A 1 9.22 -7.52 4.41
C MET A 1 9.48 -6.04 4.63
N ILE A 2 10.56 -5.48 4.08
CA ILE A 2 10.84 -4.04 4.11
C ILE A 2 10.57 -3.47 2.72
N LEU A 3 9.85 -2.35 2.65
CA LEU A 3 9.66 -1.58 1.43
C LEU A 3 10.48 -0.30 1.50
N CYS A 4 11.17 0.02 0.40
CA CYS A 4 11.99 1.21 0.26
C CYS A 4 11.35 2.13 -0.78
N TRP A 5 11.10 3.37 -0.40
CA TRP A 5 10.36 4.34 -1.18
C TRP A 5 11.30 5.49 -1.55
N GLY A 6 11.55 5.63 -2.84
CA GLY A 6 12.21 6.82 -3.39
C GLY A 6 11.32 8.05 -3.29
N GLU A 7 11.86 9.19 -3.66
CA GLU A 7 11.13 10.46 -3.75
C GLU A 7 9.95 10.32 -4.71
N GLY A 8 8.76 10.73 -4.27
CA GLY A 8 7.51 10.65 -5.06
C GLY A 8 7.01 9.23 -5.37
N HIS A 9 7.67 8.16 -4.90
CA HIS A 9 7.21 6.80 -5.14
C HIS A 9 5.86 6.54 -4.46
N GLY A 10 4.95 5.85 -5.15
CA GLY A 10 3.68 5.42 -4.58
C GLY A 10 3.23 4.07 -5.12
N SER A 11 2.42 3.37 -4.33
CA SER A 11 1.77 2.13 -4.76
C SER A 11 0.58 2.44 -5.66
N ALA A 12 0.08 1.41 -6.37
CA ALA A 12 -1.28 1.45 -6.87
C ALA A 12 -2.29 1.44 -5.69
N ILE A 13 -3.55 1.75 -5.97
CA ILE A 13 -4.64 1.44 -5.03
C ILE A 13 -4.83 -0.07 -5.03
N HIS A 14 -4.80 -0.72 -3.87
CA HIS A 14 -4.81 -2.18 -3.79
C HIS A 14 -5.53 -2.75 -2.57
N ASP A 15 -5.88 -4.02 -2.67
CA ASP A 15 -6.38 -4.87 -1.59
C ASP A 15 -5.25 -5.70 -0.94
N HIS A 16 -5.60 -6.52 0.04
CA HIS A 16 -4.69 -7.35 0.84
C HIS A 16 -4.95 -8.86 0.73
N ALA A 17 -5.76 -9.30 -0.26
CA ALA A 17 -6.04 -10.70 -0.52
C ALA A 17 -6.49 -11.49 0.72
N ASP A 18 -7.45 -10.94 1.47
CA ASP A 18 -7.98 -11.45 2.74
C ASP A 18 -6.93 -11.62 3.87
N ALA A 19 -5.77 -10.99 3.73
CA ALA A 19 -4.73 -10.99 4.76
C ALA A 19 -4.77 -9.74 5.65
N HIS A 20 -4.21 -9.88 6.85
CA HIS A 20 -3.88 -8.77 7.73
C HIS A 20 -2.59 -8.11 7.26
N CYS A 21 -2.58 -6.78 7.17
CA CYS A 21 -1.41 -5.97 6.85
C CYS A 21 -1.08 -5.03 8.02
N PHE A 22 0.15 -5.12 8.51
CA PHE A 22 0.71 -4.17 9.46
C PHE A 22 1.87 -3.46 8.79
N MET A 23 1.88 -2.14 8.86
CA MET A 23 2.94 -1.29 8.32
C MET A 23 3.50 -0.40 9.42
N LYS A 24 4.80 -0.50 9.70
CA LYS A 24 5.51 0.38 10.64
C LYS A 24 6.53 1.25 9.91
N MET A 25 6.51 2.55 10.18
CA MET A 25 7.52 3.47 9.65
C MET A 25 8.88 3.26 10.31
N LEU A 26 9.92 3.12 9.49
CA LEU A 26 11.32 2.96 9.91
C LEU A 26 12.21 4.17 9.55
N GLN A 27 11.89 4.89 8.48
CA GLN A 27 12.57 6.12 8.06
C GLN A 27 11.62 7.00 7.26
N GLY A 28 11.79 8.32 7.37
CA GLY A 28 10.98 9.29 6.62
C GLY A 28 9.52 9.30 7.08
N SER A 29 8.62 9.66 6.16
CA SER A 29 7.17 9.61 6.36
C SER A 29 6.48 9.08 5.11
N LEU A 30 5.35 8.40 5.29
CA LEU A 30 4.47 7.99 4.20
C LEU A 30 3.07 8.57 4.41
N GLU A 31 2.30 8.69 3.34
CA GLU A 31 0.87 8.95 3.41
C GLU A 31 0.09 7.69 3.05
N GLU A 32 -0.80 7.26 3.95
CA GLU A 32 -1.81 6.26 3.65
C GLU A 32 -3.09 6.96 3.20
N ILE A 33 -3.58 6.58 2.02
CA ILE A 33 -4.85 7.05 1.46
C ILE A 33 -5.79 5.86 1.34
N ARG A 34 -6.89 5.88 2.08
CA ARG A 34 -7.90 4.83 2.04
C ARG A 34 -9.00 5.17 1.06
N PHE A 35 -9.53 4.15 0.41
CA PHE A 35 -10.63 4.23 -0.52
C PHE A 35 -11.72 3.24 -0.13
N ALA A 36 -12.98 3.60 -0.38
CA ALA A 36 -14.08 2.65 -0.34
C ALA A 36 -13.96 1.65 -1.50
N TRP A 37 -14.52 0.46 -1.31
CA TRP A 37 -14.69 -0.49 -2.41
C TRP A 37 -15.60 0.11 -3.50
N PRO A 38 -15.35 -0.17 -4.79
CA PRO A 38 -16.24 0.26 -5.86
C PRO A 38 -17.61 -0.41 -5.71
N GLU A 39 -18.68 0.38 -5.76
CA GLU A 39 -20.06 -0.12 -5.74
C GLU A 39 -20.47 -0.65 -7.13
N THR A 40 -19.97 -0.03 -8.19
CA THR A 40 -20.21 -0.38 -9.59
C THR A 40 -18.94 -0.21 -10.43
N GLU A 41 -18.84 -0.96 -11.52
CA GLU A 41 -17.77 -0.78 -12.51
C GLU A 41 -17.93 0.56 -13.25
N GLY A 42 -16.83 1.26 -13.48
CA GLY A 42 -16.82 2.56 -14.17
C GLY A 42 -16.96 3.77 -13.25
N GLN A 43 -17.05 3.56 -11.92
CA GLN A 43 -17.11 4.65 -10.95
C GLN A 43 -15.73 5.00 -10.38
N GLU A 44 -15.48 6.29 -10.18
CA GLU A 44 -14.32 6.77 -9.42
C GLU A 44 -14.33 6.25 -7.97
N LEU A 45 -13.17 5.80 -7.50
CA LEU A 45 -12.95 5.36 -6.13
C LEU A 45 -12.97 6.56 -5.18
N LYS A 46 -13.86 6.50 -4.19
CA LYS A 46 -14.02 7.55 -3.19
C LYS A 46 -12.95 7.43 -2.12
N GLN A 47 -12.10 8.45 -1.99
CA GLN A 47 -11.16 8.56 -0.86
C GLN A 47 -11.96 8.73 0.44
N THR A 48 -11.71 7.87 1.42
CA THR A 48 -12.38 7.89 2.74
C THR A 48 -11.51 8.50 3.82
N LYS A 49 -10.18 8.38 3.71
CA LYS A 49 -9.23 8.89 4.70
C LYS A 49 -7.87 9.15 4.07
N ARG A 50 -7.16 10.17 4.55
CA ARG A 50 -5.73 10.37 4.29
C ARG A 50 -5.03 10.54 5.64
N THR A 51 -3.97 9.78 5.87
CA THR A 51 -3.23 9.78 7.14
C THR A 51 -1.75 9.87 6.85
N LYS A 52 -1.07 10.87 7.41
CA LYS A 52 0.39 10.93 7.41
C LYS A 52 0.93 10.05 8.53
N LEU A 53 1.87 9.18 8.20
CA LEU A 53 2.57 8.27 9.11
C LEU A 53 4.01 8.76 9.25
N ASN A 54 4.36 9.16 10.46
CA ASN A 54 5.69 9.63 10.82
C ASN A 54 6.55 8.48 11.35
N LEU A 55 7.82 8.77 11.62
CA LEU A 55 8.75 7.80 12.19
C LEU A 55 8.14 7.07 13.39
N ASN A 56 8.25 5.74 13.37
CA ASN A 56 7.71 4.81 14.36
C ASN A 56 6.19 4.59 14.39
N ASP A 57 5.39 5.37 13.67
CA ASP A 57 3.96 5.11 13.56
C ASP A 57 3.68 3.71 12.98
N VAL A 58 2.57 3.13 13.42
CA VAL A 58 2.08 1.82 12.96
C VAL A 58 0.69 2.00 12.37
N CYS A 59 0.49 1.47 11.18
CA CYS A 59 -0.80 1.38 10.51
C CYS A 59 -1.23 -0.07 10.36
N TYR A 60 -2.55 -0.29 10.38
CA TYR A 60 -3.19 -1.59 10.15
C TYR A 60 -4.22 -1.48 9.01
N MET A 61 -4.22 -2.47 8.14
CA MET A 61 -5.18 -2.60 7.04
C MET A 61 -5.56 -4.07 6.81
N ASN A 62 -6.82 -4.28 6.42
CA ASN A 62 -7.32 -5.51 5.81
C ASN A 62 -8.49 -5.15 4.89
N ASP A 63 -9.00 -6.13 4.15
CA ASP A 63 -10.03 -5.89 3.12
C ASP A 63 -11.38 -5.41 3.69
N SER A 64 -11.68 -5.72 4.96
CA SER A 64 -12.87 -5.20 5.64
C SER A 64 -12.80 -3.68 5.92
N LEU A 65 -11.60 -3.09 5.91
CA LEU A 65 -11.37 -1.67 6.13
C LEU A 65 -11.33 -0.85 4.82
N GLY A 66 -11.41 -1.52 3.66
CA GLY A 66 -11.39 -0.89 2.34
C GLY A 66 -10.13 -1.21 1.52
N LEU A 67 -9.80 -0.30 0.61
CA LEU A 67 -8.59 -0.32 -0.21
C LEU A 67 -7.65 0.78 0.28
N HIS A 68 -6.36 0.70 -0.07
CA HIS A 68 -5.48 1.84 0.15
C HIS A 68 -4.40 2.04 -0.92
N ARG A 69 -3.85 3.26 -0.94
CA ARG A 69 -2.60 3.62 -1.58
C ARG A 69 -1.63 4.11 -0.51
N VAL A 70 -0.37 3.73 -0.62
CA VAL A 70 0.71 4.24 0.21
C VAL A 70 1.69 5.00 -0.69
N GLU A 71 1.99 6.25 -0.33
CA GLU A 71 2.88 7.10 -1.12
C GLU A 71 3.90 7.83 -0.25
N ASN A 72 5.13 7.95 -0.76
CA ASN A 72 6.11 8.90 -0.26
C ASN A 72 5.85 10.24 -0.94
N ALA A 73 5.13 11.12 -0.26
CA ALA A 73 4.82 12.46 -0.75
C ALA A 73 6.03 13.42 -0.73
N SER A 74 7.18 13.01 -0.17
CA SER A 74 8.39 13.82 -0.21
C SER A 74 9.05 13.77 -1.59
N ASN A 75 9.47 14.93 -2.08
CA ASN A 75 10.26 15.08 -3.31
C ASN A 75 11.77 15.20 -3.05
N VAL A 76 12.20 15.06 -1.79
CA VAL A 76 13.60 15.26 -1.38
C VAL A 76 14.10 14.20 -0.38
N ASP A 77 13.19 13.49 0.29
CA ASP A 77 13.52 12.47 1.27
C ASP A 77 13.04 11.10 0.82
N THR A 78 13.81 10.07 1.14
CA THR A 78 13.39 8.67 1.02
C THR A 78 12.66 8.20 2.27
N ALA A 79 11.83 7.15 2.12
CA ALA A 79 11.13 6.53 3.23
C ALA A 79 11.34 5.00 3.24
N ILE A 80 11.25 4.41 4.43
CA ILE A 80 11.38 2.95 4.63
C ILE A 80 10.27 2.51 5.57
N SER A 81 9.58 1.43 5.21
CA SER A 81 8.52 0.82 6.03
C SER A 81 8.73 -0.68 6.20
N LEU A 82 8.40 -1.19 7.40
CA LEU A 82 8.33 -2.61 7.71
C LEU A 82 6.90 -3.10 7.57
N HIS A 83 6.69 -4.12 6.74
CA HIS A 83 5.39 -4.74 6.48
C HIS A 83 5.34 -6.17 7.02
N LEU A 84 4.24 -6.52 7.69
CA LEU A 84 3.91 -7.89 8.07
C LEU A 84 2.55 -8.25 7.47
N TYR A 85 2.51 -9.37 6.74
CA TYR A 85 1.29 -9.91 6.14
C TYR A 85 0.97 -11.27 6.75
N CYS A 86 -0.28 -11.50 7.15
CA CYS A 86 -0.73 -12.76 7.75
C CYS A 86 -2.18 -13.09 7.31
N PRO A 87 -2.42 -14.21 6.59
CA PRO A 87 -1.42 -15.09 5.99
C PRO A 87 -0.58 -14.39 4.91
N PRO A 88 0.58 -14.95 4.51
CA PRO A 88 1.35 -14.43 3.38
C PRO A 88 0.60 -14.66 2.06
N TYR A 89 0.76 -13.73 1.12
CA TYR A 89 0.25 -13.83 -0.25
C TYR A 89 1.29 -13.34 -1.26
N ASN A 90 1.11 -13.68 -2.55
CA ASN A 90 1.97 -13.23 -3.65
C ASN A 90 1.20 -12.58 -4.82
N LYS A 91 -0.11 -12.43 -4.67
CA LYS A 91 -1.00 -11.77 -5.61
C LYS A 91 -1.98 -10.91 -4.84
N CYS A 92 -2.25 -9.73 -5.37
CA CYS A 92 -3.30 -8.86 -4.89
C CYS A 92 -4.01 -8.23 -6.09
N SER A 93 -5.09 -7.53 -5.82
CA SER A 93 -5.79 -6.74 -6.80
C SER A 93 -5.35 -5.30 -6.74
N ILE A 94 -5.17 -4.69 -7.90
CA ILE A 94 -4.95 -3.26 -8.05
C ILE A 94 -6.14 -2.62 -8.76
N PHE A 95 -6.41 -1.37 -8.43
CA PHE A 95 -7.60 -0.66 -8.89
C PHE A 95 -7.21 0.65 -9.57
N ASN A 96 -7.86 0.94 -10.69
CA ASN A 96 -7.80 2.25 -11.30
C ASN A 96 -8.65 3.23 -10.49
N GLN A 97 -8.07 4.37 -10.08
CA GLN A 97 -8.78 5.35 -9.25
C GLN A 97 -10.02 5.92 -9.95
N ASN A 98 -9.94 6.22 -11.26
CA ASN A 98 -10.98 6.94 -11.98
C ASN A 98 -12.15 6.05 -12.42
N THR A 99 -11.89 4.74 -12.59
CA THR A 99 -12.88 3.81 -13.14
C THR A 99 -13.26 2.68 -12.18
N GLY A 100 -12.55 2.51 -11.07
CA GLY A 100 -12.72 1.39 -10.16
C GLY A 100 -12.32 0.03 -10.77
N GLN A 101 -11.80 0.02 -12.00
CA GLN A 101 -11.47 -1.21 -12.71
C GLN A 101 -10.40 -2.00 -11.95
N LYS A 102 -10.71 -3.27 -11.68
CA LYS A 102 -9.86 -4.21 -10.97
C LYS A 102 -8.96 -4.98 -11.94
N SER A 103 -7.68 -5.14 -11.59
CA SER A 103 -6.76 -6.06 -12.27
C SER A 103 -5.90 -6.80 -11.24
N THR A 104 -5.34 -7.95 -11.62
CA THR A 104 -4.49 -8.74 -10.73
C THR A 104 -3.03 -8.33 -10.89
N ALA A 105 -2.34 -8.07 -9.78
CA ALA A 105 -0.91 -7.86 -9.72
C ALA A 105 -0.21 -9.04 -9.04
N ILE A 106 0.93 -9.45 -9.58
CA ILE A 106 1.84 -10.41 -8.93
C ILE A 106 2.91 -9.59 -8.21
N THR A 107 3.01 -9.75 -6.89
CA THR A 107 4.03 -9.07 -6.10
C THR A 107 5.33 -9.86 -6.16
N THR A 108 6.43 -9.21 -6.54
CA THR A 108 7.76 -9.82 -6.58
C THR A 108 8.66 -9.24 -5.49
N PHE A 109 9.64 -10.03 -5.06
CA PHE A 109 10.66 -9.56 -4.13
C PHE A 109 11.86 -9.01 -4.88
N TYR A 110 12.20 -7.73 -4.62
CA TYR A 110 13.44 -7.13 -5.12
C TYR A 110 14.68 -7.88 -4.59
N SER A 111 14.67 -8.24 -3.32
CA SER A 111 15.72 -9.04 -2.67
C SER A 111 15.11 -9.96 -1.64
N LEU A 112 15.82 -11.05 -1.32
CA LEU A 112 15.49 -11.97 -0.25
C LEU A 112 16.70 -12.13 0.67
N TYR A 113 16.50 -11.94 1.97
CA TYR A 113 17.55 -12.08 2.99
C TYR A 113 18.83 -11.26 2.70
N GLY A 114 18.67 -10.06 2.15
CA GLY A 114 19.77 -9.17 1.80
C GLY A 114 20.49 -9.48 0.49
N LYS A 115 20.03 -10.48 -0.28
CA LYS A 115 20.58 -10.83 -1.60
C LYS A 115 19.62 -10.45 -2.71
N ARG A 116 20.14 -9.78 -3.75
CA ARG A 116 19.39 -9.41 -4.95
C ARG A 116 18.93 -10.68 -5.66
N ASN A 117 17.64 -10.74 -6.03
CA ASN A 117 17.09 -11.79 -6.89
C ASN A 117 17.55 -11.60 -8.35
#